data_AF-A0A5A5S2X2-F1
#
_entry.id   AF-A0A5A5S2X2-F1
#
_cell.length_a   1.000
_cell.length_b   1.000
_cell.length_c   1.000
_cell.angle_alpha   90.00
_cell.angle_beta   90.00
_cell.angle_gamma   90.00
#
_symmetry.space_group_name_H-M   'P 1'
#
loop_
_entity.id
_entity.type
_entity.pdbx_description
1 polymer ?
#
loop_
_entity_poly.entity_id
_entity_poly.type
_entity_poly.pdbx_seq_one_letter_code
_entity_poly.pdbx_strand_id
1 'polypeptide(L)' 'MSDTTRLTPDKIAQYRIEVADDENALIALDVIEEWEGDLADAAESIATRNGIEGVEDNADCRKIT' A
#
# COMPACT_ATOMS: atom_id res chain seq x y z
N MET A 1 -0.83 9.75 17.58
CA MET A 1 0.47 9.74 16.89
C MET A 1 0.19 10.19 15.47
N SER A 2 1.02 11.02 14.86
CA SER A 2 0.78 11.48 13.50
C SER A 2 1.01 10.30 12.57
N ASP A 3 -0.04 9.74 11.98
CA ASP A 3 0.03 8.69 10.94
C ASP A 3 0.84 9.20 9.75
N THR A 4 2.16 9.10 9.86
CA THR A 4 3.13 9.59 8.86
C THR A 4 3.15 8.69 7.63
N THR A 5 2.54 7.50 7.74
CA THR A 5 2.40 6.48 6.71
C THR A 5 1.04 6.51 6.03
N ARG A 6 0.14 7.45 6.35
CA ARG A 6 -1.18 7.54 5.69
C ARG A 6 -1.24 8.67 4.67
N LEU A 7 -1.52 8.32 3.43
CA LEU A 7 -1.79 9.26 2.35
C LEU A 7 -3.24 9.74 2.42
N THR A 8 -3.43 11.03 2.18
CA THR A 8 -4.75 11.59 1.95
C THR A 8 -5.16 11.35 0.49
N PRO A 9 -6.47 11.26 0.19
CA PRO A 9 -6.96 11.11 -1.18
C PRO A 9 -6.39 12.18 -2.13
N ASP A 10 -6.23 13.41 -1.64
CA ASP A 10 -5.63 14.51 -2.41
C ASP A 10 -4.18 14.22 -2.85
N LYS A 11 -3.37 13.60 -1.97
CA LYS A 11 -1.99 13.21 -2.31
C LYS A 11 -1.97 12.04 -3.28
N ILE A 12 -2.87 11.06 -3.13
CA ILE A 12 -2.99 9.93 -4.05
C ILE A 12 -3.33 10.44 -5.46
N ALA A 13 -4.28 11.38 -5.56
CA ALA A 13 -4.64 12.01 -6.83
C ALA A 13 -3.47 12.79 -7.45
N GLN A 14 -2.67 13.49 -6.64
CA GLN A 14 -1.46 14.14 -7.12
C GLN A 14 -0.44 13.12 -7.65
N TYR A 15 -0.18 12.05 -6.91
CA TYR A 15 0.76 11.02 -7.34
C TYR A 15 0.30 10.32 -8.62
N ARG A 16 -0.99 10.04 -8.80
CA ARG A 16 -1.52 9.48 -10.05
C ARG A 16 -1.17 10.33 -11.29
N ILE A 17 -1.07 11.65 -11.14
CA ILE A 17 -0.65 12.55 -12.22
C ILE A 17 0.87 12.47 -12.43
N GLU A 18 1.64 12.43 -11.35
CA GLU A 18 3.11 12.36 -11.40
C GLU A 18 3.63 11.02 -11.96
N VAL A 19 2.93 9.92 -11.68
CA VAL A 19 3.28 8.57 -12.14
C VAL A 19 2.39 8.07 -13.29
N ALA A 20 1.68 8.97 -13.99
CA ALA A 20 0.76 8.59 -15.06
C ALA A 20 1.44 7.78 -16.18
N ASP A 21 2.75 7.95 -16.38
CA ASP A 21 3.58 7.22 -17.33
C ASP A 21 4.11 5.86 -16.81
N ASP A 22 3.86 5.51 -15.54
CA ASP A 22 4.32 4.27 -14.90
C ASP A 22 3.13 3.40 -14.46
N GLU A 23 2.84 2.37 -15.26
CA GLU A 23 1.74 1.44 -15.00
C GLU A 23 1.88 0.69 -13.66
N ASN A 24 3.11 0.37 -13.22
CA ASN A 24 3.31 -0.31 -11.94
C ASN A 24 3.03 0.63 -10.77
N ALA A 25 3.39 1.90 -10.90
CA ALA A 25 3.12 2.89 -9.88
C ALA A 25 1.61 3.21 -9.78
N LEU A 26 0.89 3.21 -10.91
CA LEU A 26 -0.59 3.31 -10.90
C LEU A 26 -1.25 2.13 -10.19
N ILE A 27 -0.77 0.91 -10.42
CA ILE A 27 -1.26 -0.30 -9.72
C ILE A 27 -0.97 -0.21 -8.23
N ALA A 28 0.20 0.28 -7.83
CA ALA A 28 0.53 0.48 -6.42
C ALA A 28 -0.37 1.55 -5.76
N LEU A 29 -0.68 2.64 -6.47
CA LEU A 29 -1.60 3.67 -6.00
C LEU A 29 -3.04 3.18 -5.86
N ASP A 30 -3.51 2.30 -6.74
CA ASP A 30 -4.82 1.64 -6.60
C ASP A 30 -4.88 0.82 -5.29
N VAL A 31 -3.82 0.07 -4.97
CA VAL A 31 -3.75 -0.71 -3.72
C VAL A 31 -3.68 0.22 -2.51
N ILE A 32 -2.88 1.30 -2.57
CA ILE A 32 -2.81 2.29 -1.50
C ILE A 32 -4.18 2.94 -1.24
N GLU A 33 -4.95 3.23 -2.28
CA GLU A 33 -6.31 3.77 -2.16
C GLU A 33 -7.30 2.78 -1.53
N GLU A 34 -7.15 1.47 -1.83
CA GLU A 34 -7.93 0.40 -1.20
C GLU A 34 -7.73 0.33 0.32
N TRP A 35 -6.51 0.62 0.80
CA TRP A 35 -6.16 0.66 2.22
C TRP A 35 -6.37 2.04 2.87
N GLU A 36 -7.25 2.87 2.32
CA GLU A 36 -7.54 4.23 2.82
C GLU A 36 -6.29 5.13 2.91
N GLY A 37 -5.31 4.87 2.04
CA GLY A 37 -4.03 5.55 2.01
C GLY A 37 -3.00 5.01 2.99
N ASP A 38 -3.24 3.92 3.70
CA ASP A 38 -2.23 3.32 4.58
C ASP A 38 -1.13 2.63 3.76
N LEU A 39 0.05 3.23 3.72
CA LEU A 39 1.19 2.68 3.00
C LEU A 39 1.73 1.39 3.61
N ALA A 40 1.58 1.18 4.93
CA ALA A 40 2.13 0.00 5.59
C ALA A 40 1.35 -1.25 5.16
N ASP A 41 0.03 -1.19 5.31
CA ASP A 41 -0.87 -2.29 4.91
C ASP A 41 -0.85 -2.49 3.38
N ALA A 42 -0.80 -1.40 2.61
CA ALA A 42 -0.69 -1.49 1.15
C ALA A 42 0.63 -2.13 0.69
N ALA A 43 1.76 -1.81 1.33
CA ALA A 43 3.05 -2.40 0.99
C ALA A 43 3.09 -3.90 1.29
N GLU A 44 2.52 -4.34 2.42
CA GLU A 44 2.36 -5.76 2.77
C GLU A 44 1.51 -6.50 1.74
N SER A 45 0.40 -5.89 1.31
CA SER A 45 -0.49 -6.44 0.29
C SER A 45 0.19 -6.55 -1.09
N ILE A 46 0.95 -5.52 -1.50
CA ILE A 46 1.72 -5.52 -2.77
C ILE A 46 2.81 -6.59 -2.74
N ALA A 47 3.53 -6.73 -1.63
CA ALA A 47 4.59 -7.73 -1.48
C ALA A 47 4.03 -9.16 -1.56
N THR A 48 2.93 -9.43 -0.85
CA THR A 48 2.23 -10.71 -0.89
C THR A 48 1.76 -11.04 -2.32
N ARG A 49 1.20 -10.05 -3.02
CA ARG A 49 0.68 -10.22 -4.39
C ARG A 49 1.76 -10.48 -5.44
N ASN A 50 2.97 -9.99 -5.23
CA ASN A 50 4.13 -10.23 -6.10
C ASN A 50 4.90 -11.52 -5.76
N GLY A 51 4.42 -12.31 -4.79
CA GLY A 51 5.08 -13.56 -4.39
C GLY A 51 6.43 -13.33 -3.70
N ILE A 52 6.63 -12.15 -3.09
CA ILE A 52 7.81 -11.86 -2.29
C ILE A 52 7.60 -12.52 -0.92
N GLU A 53 8.11 -13.75 -0.76
CA GLU A 53 8.17 -14.42 0.55
C GLU A 53 9.11 -13.65 1.51
N GLY A 54 8.62 -13.37 2.72
CA GLY A 54 9.41 -12.74 3.80
C GLY A 54 9.06 -11.29 4.14
N VAL A 55 7.87 -10.81 3.75
CA VAL A 55 7.35 -9.48 4.18
C VAL A 55 6.37 -9.57 5.37
N GLU A 56 6.20 -10.78 5.92
CA GLU A 56 5.59 -11.01 7.24
C GLU A 56 6.73 -10.92 8.27
N ASP A 57 6.67 -10.15 9.34
CA ASP A 57 5.77 -10.43 10.47
C ASP A 57 5.68 -9.21 11.41
N ASN A 58 4.60 -8.41 11.31
CA ASN A 58 4.17 -7.56 12.44
C ASN A 58 2.65 -7.29 12.44
N ALA A 59 1.94 -7.55 11.34
CA ALA A 59 0.48 -7.55 11.32
C ALA A 59 -0.07 -8.95 11.57
N ASP A 60 0.16 -9.46 12.77
CA ASP A 60 -0.74 -10.38 13.47
C ASP A 60 -1.19 -11.63 12.66
N CYS A 61 -0.53 -12.76 12.91
CA CYS A 61 -1.11 -14.10 12.77
C CYS A 61 -2.35 -14.27 13.67
N ARG A 62 -3.41 -13.47 13.47
CA ARG A 62 -4.75 -13.64 14.05
C ARG A 62 -5.58 -14.56 13.17
N LYS A 63 -5.08 -15.77 12.94
CA LYS A 63 -5.76 -17.04 12.67
C LYS A 63 -4.56 -18.01 12.73
N ILE A 64 -4.39 -18.93 13.65
CA ILE A 64 -5.26 -20.04 14.04
C ILE A 64 -4.57 -20.67 15.28
N THR A 65 -5.23 -20.73 16.43
CA THR A 65 -4.99 -21.73 17.48
C THR A 65 -6.30 -22.03 18.16
#